data_AF-A0A8J6IVC6-F1
#
_entry.id   AF-A0A8J6IVC6-F1
#
_cell.length_a   1.000
_cell.length_b   1.000
_cell.length_c   1.000
_cell.angle_alpha   90.00
_cell.angle_beta   90.00
_cell.angle_gamma   90.00
#
_symmetry.space_group_name_H-M   'P 1'
#
loop_
_entity.id
_entity.type
_entity.pdbx_description
1 polymer ?
#
loop_
_entity_poly.entity_id
_entity_poly.type
_entity_poly.pdbx_seq_one_letter_code
_entity_poly.pdbx_strand_id
1 'polypeptide(L)'
;MIPSYEQMGDWLEEIVQQFPAPFFAALDGGVQLEEQALPDPDFPHGQMYILGEYCHDLLGRYIVLYYGSFAALFPDGDEETWKDEIFATVAHEFTHHMEDAAGLHALDDQDMEFLNQARRDLL
;
A
#
# COMPACT_ATOMS: atom_id res chain seq x y z
N MET A 1 7.47 -18.59 0.51
CA MET A 1 6.94 -19.06 -0.80
C MET A 1 6.05 -17.97 -1.33
N ILE A 2 6.15 -17.58 -2.59
CA ILE A 2 5.35 -16.47 -3.11
C ILE A 2 3.89 -16.96 -3.30
N PRO A 3 2.89 -16.34 -2.64
CA PRO A 3 1.48 -16.67 -2.85
C PRO A 3 1.05 -16.32 -4.27
N SER A 4 -0.03 -16.91 -4.77
CA SER A 4 -0.63 -16.45 -6.02
C SER A 4 -1.34 -15.10 -5.82
N TYR A 5 -1.58 -14.39 -6.93
CA TYR A 5 -2.40 -13.18 -6.93
C TYR A 5 -3.77 -13.39 -6.26
N GLU A 6 -4.46 -14.49 -6.61
CA GLU A 6 -5.75 -14.84 -6.01
C GLU A 6 -5.63 -15.09 -4.50
N GLN A 7 -4.56 -15.78 -4.07
CA GLN A 7 -4.35 -16.09 -2.65
C GLN A 7 -4.09 -14.82 -1.82
N MET A 8 -3.33 -13.86 -2.35
CA MET A 8 -3.15 -12.55 -1.72
C MET A 8 -4.47 -11.78 -1.70
N GLY A 9 -5.28 -11.87 -2.76
CA GLY A 9 -6.62 -11.28 -2.82
C GLY A 9 -7.52 -11.79 -1.70
N ASP A 10 -7.56 -13.11 -1.48
CA ASP A 10 -8.33 -13.71 -0.38
C ASP A 10 -7.88 -13.16 0.99
N TRP A 11 -6.56 -13.08 1.22
CA TRP A 11 -6.03 -12.52 2.47
C TRP A 11 -6.33 -11.04 2.63
N LEU A 12 -6.25 -10.27 1.54
CA LEU A 12 -6.60 -8.86 1.55
C LEU A 12 -8.06 -8.66 1.94
N GLU A 13 -8.98 -9.44 1.38
CA GLU A 13 -10.40 -9.38 1.75
C GLU A 13 -10.62 -9.71 3.24
N GLU A 14 -9.97 -10.76 3.74
CA GLU A 14 -10.02 -11.14 5.18
C GLU A 14 -9.49 -10.02 6.08
N ILE A 15 -8.39 -9.37 5.68
CA ILE A 15 -7.75 -8.28 6.41
C ILE A 15 -8.62 -7.03 6.40
N VAL A 16 -9.13 -6.64 5.23
CA VAL A 16 -9.99 -5.46 5.05
C VAL A 16 -11.25 -5.56 5.93
N GLN A 17 -11.83 -6.75 6.08
CA GLN A 17 -12.99 -6.98 6.94
C GLN A 17 -12.73 -6.77 8.44
N GLN A 18 -11.46 -6.75 8.88
CA GLN A 18 -11.09 -6.48 10.28
C GLN A 18 -11.10 -4.98 10.61
N PHE A 19 -11.05 -4.11 9.60
CA PHE A 19 -11.04 -2.66 9.81
C PHE A 19 -12.43 -2.12 10.17
N PRO A 20 -12.52 -1.08 11.02
CA PRO A 20 -13.79 -0.47 11.38
C PRO A 20 -14.51 0.12 10.16
N ALA A 21 -15.83 -0.13 10.04
CA ALA A 21 -16.66 0.40 8.96
C ALA A 21 -16.50 1.93 8.67
N PRO A 22 -16.29 2.81 9.67
CA PRO A 22 -16.04 4.23 9.41
C PRO A 22 -14.83 4.54 8.53
N PHE A 23 -13.84 3.64 8.45
CA PHE A 23 -12.64 3.85 7.64
C PHE A 23 -12.92 3.80 6.13
N PHE A 24 -14.06 3.22 5.75
CA PHE A 24 -14.51 3.11 4.36
C PHE A 24 -15.43 4.26 3.94
N ALA A 25 -15.71 5.21 4.84
CA ALA A 25 -16.62 6.30 4.56
C ALA A 25 -16.04 7.23 3.48
N ALA A 26 -16.75 7.38 2.35
CA ALA A 26 -16.28 8.10 1.17
C ALA A 26 -15.00 7.51 0.54
N LEU A 27 -14.79 6.20 0.69
CA LEU A 27 -13.83 5.42 -0.09
C LEU A 27 -14.58 4.66 -1.21
N ASP A 28 -15.03 5.40 -2.23
CA ASP A 28 -15.97 4.94 -3.26
C ASP A 28 -15.50 3.70 -4.03
N GLY A 29 -14.20 3.61 -4.32
CA GLY A 29 -13.61 2.47 -5.04
C GLY A 29 -13.09 1.36 -4.13
N GLY A 30 -13.17 1.53 -2.81
CA GLY A 30 -12.71 0.56 -1.82
C GLY A 30 -11.20 0.31 -1.88
N VAL A 31 -10.81 -0.92 -1.53
CA VAL A 31 -9.43 -1.40 -1.61
C VAL A 31 -9.31 -2.33 -2.82
N GLN A 32 -8.36 -2.05 -3.70
CA GLN A 32 -8.12 -2.77 -4.95
C GLN A 32 -6.75 -3.47 -4.89
N LEU A 33 -6.62 -4.54 -5.66
CA LEU A 33 -5.36 -5.25 -5.85
C LEU A 33 -4.98 -5.20 -7.33
N GLU A 34 -3.74 -4.82 -7.61
CA GLU A 34 -3.15 -4.77 -8.95
C GLU A 34 -2.07 -5.83 -9.09
N GLU A 35 -2.04 -6.53 -10.23
CA GLU A 35 -1.10 -7.63 -10.44
C GLU A 35 0.33 -7.14 -10.68
N GLN A 36 0.47 -5.95 -11.28
CA GLN A 36 1.76 -5.40 -11.65
C GLN A 36 2.52 -4.84 -10.44
N ALA A 37 3.85 -4.91 -10.49
CA ALA A 37 4.69 -4.21 -9.54
C ALA A 37 4.80 -2.73 -9.92
N LEU A 38 4.85 -1.86 -8.93
CA LEU A 38 5.13 -0.44 -9.12
C LEU A 38 6.49 -0.07 -8.50
N PRO A 39 7.57 -0.03 -9.30
CA PRO A 39 8.85 0.47 -8.82
C PRO A 39 8.80 1.99 -8.65
N ASP A 40 9.49 2.52 -7.65
CA ASP A 40 9.61 3.96 -7.47
C ASP A 40 10.54 4.55 -8.57
N PRO A 41 10.07 5.53 -9.37
CA PRO A 41 10.83 6.07 -10.50
C PRO A 41 12.06 6.88 -10.09
N ASP A 42 12.13 7.36 -8.84
CA ASP A 42 13.27 8.13 -8.32
C ASP A 42 14.41 7.21 -7.83
N PHE A 43 14.20 5.89 -7.82
CA PHE A 43 15.16 4.89 -7.39
C PHE A 43 15.61 3.99 -8.55
N PRO A 44 16.83 3.42 -8.49
CA PRO A 44 17.25 2.44 -9.48
C PRO A 44 16.31 1.23 -9.50
N HIS A 45 16.06 0.70 -10.70
CA HIS A 45 15.13 -0.41 -10.90
C HIS A 45 15.45 -1.59 -9.96
N GLY A 46 14.43 -2.06 -9.22
CA GLY A 46 14.55 -3.18 -8.29
C GLY A 46 15.04 -2.82 -6.88
N GLN A 47 15.26 -1.55 -6.57
CA GLN A 47 15.67 -1.13 -5.22
C GLN A 47 14.52 -0.68 -4.32
N MET A 48 13.49 -0.05 -4.90
CA MET A 48 12.35 0.47 -4.16
C MET A 48 11.07 0.19 -4.92
N TYR A 49 10.04 -0.24 -4.19
CA TYR A 49 8.72 -0.56 -4.71
C TYR A 49 7.66 0.08 -3.83
N ILE A 50 6.60 0.54 -4.47
CA ILE A 50 5.40 1.04 -3.82
C ILE A 50 4.47 -0.15 -3.57
N LEU A 51 4.15 -0.41 -2.30
CA LEU A 51 3.30 -1.52 -1.89
C LEU A 51 1.81 -1.20 -2.03
N GLY A 52 1.42 0.03 -1.73
CA GLY A 52 0.09 0.55 -1.97
C GLY A 52 0.07 2.07 -1.98
N GLU A 53 -1.05 2.62 -2.44
CA GLU A 53 -1.28 4.07 -2.55
C GLU A 53 -2.77 4.38 -2.33
N TYR A 54 -3.04 5.45 -1.58
CA TYR A 54 -4.32 6.13 -1.55
C TYR A 54 -4.45 7.08 -2.74
N CYS A 55 -5.46 6.83 -3.58
CA CYS A 55 -5.77 7.65 -4.74
C CYS A 55 -7.01 8.51 -4.48
N HIS A 56 -6.92 9.78 -4.89
CA HIS A 56 -8.04 10.72 -4.88
C HIS A 56 -8.07 11.45 -6.23
N ASP A 57 -8.97 11.02 -7.12
CA ASP A 57 -9.09 11.56 -8.47
C ASP A 57 -10.55 11.81 -8.88
N LEU A 58 -10.80 12.05 -10.17
CA LEU A 58 -12.14 12.34 -10.71
C LEU A 58 -13.13 11.16 -10.57
N LEU A 59 -12.64 9.94 -10.35
CA LEU A 59 -13.42 8.71 -10.14
C LEU A 59 -13.76 8.46 -8.67
N GLY A 60 -13.22 9.28 -7.76
CA GLY A 60 -13.46 9.17 -6.32
C GLY A 60 -12.19 8.78 -5.57
N ARG A 61 -12.38 8.15 -4.41
CA ARG A 61 -11.32 7.77 -3.48
C ARG A 61 -11.20 6.26 -3.37
N TYR A 62 -9.99 5.75 -3.45
CA TYR A 62 -9.72 4.31 -3.39
C TYR A 62 -8.28 4.05 -2.95
N ILE A 63 -8.03 2.83 -2.48
CA ILE A 63 -6.70 2.36 -2.11
C ILE A 63 -6.31 1.27 -3.12
N VAL A 64 -5.09 1.30 -3.62
CA VAL A 64 -4.54 0.26 -4.50
C VAL A 64 -3.37 -0.41 -3.79
N LEU A 65 -3.32 -1.75 -3.78
CA LEU A 65 -2.14 -2.52 -3.41
C LEU A 65 -1.54 -3.20 -4.65
N TYR A 66 -0.22 -3.32 -4.71
CA TYR A 66 0.50 -3.88 -5.87
C TYR A 66 1.09 -5.25 -5.55
N TYR A 67 0.40 -6.34 -5.93
CA TYR A 67 0.87 -7.72 -5.71
C TYR A 67 2.30 -7.94 -6.19
N GLY A 68 2.63 -7.43 -7.40
CA GLY A 68 3.97 -7.57 -7.95
C GLY A 68 5.05 -6.90 -7.08
N SER A 69 4.72 -5.81 -6.38
CA SER A 69 5.64 -5.14 -5.45
C SER A 69 5.88 -5.99 -4.20
N PHE A 70 4.82 -6.57 -3.61
CA PHE A 70 4.98 -7.51 -2.49
C PHE A 70 5.80 -8.74 -2.91
N ALA A 71 5.55 -9.29 -4.10
CA ALA A 71 6.29 -10.45 -4.60
C ALA A 71 7.78 -10.14 -4.82
N ALA A 72 8.11 -8.90 -5.19
CA ALA A 72 9.49 -8.45 -5.35
C ALA A 72 10.20 -8.24 -4.00
N LEU A 73 9.50 -7.72 -2.99
CA LEU A 73 10.08 -7.39 -1.68
C LEU A 73 10.11 -8.57 -0.70
N PHE A 74 9.14 -9.48 -0.77
CA PHE A 74 9.00 -10.60 0.17
C PHE A 74 9.04 -11.99 -0.50
N PRO A 75 10.04 -12.29 -1.36
CA PRO A 75 10.08 -13.55 -2.10
C PRO A 75 10.17 -14.79 -1.20
N ASP A 76 10.83 -14.65 -0.05
CA ASP A 76 11.04 -15.70 0.94
C ASP A 76 10.09 -15.61 2.15
N GLY A 77 9.18 -14.64 2.15
CA GLY A 77 8.18 -14.46 3.22
C GLY A 77 7.28 -15.69 3.38
N ASP A 78 6.88 -15.96 4.62
CA ASP A 78 5.82 -16.91 4.95
C ASP A 78 4.45 -16.21 4.96
N GLU A 79 3.38 -16.98 5.12
CA GLU A 79 2.02 -16.45 5.11
C GLU A 79 1.79 -15.36 6.16
N GLU A 80 2.35 -15.53 7.37
CA GLU A 80 2.23 -14.56 8.46
C GLU A 80 2.89 -13.24 8.06
N THR A 81 4.12 -13.28 7.56
CA THR A 81 4.82 -12.09 7.05
C THR A 81 3.98 -11.38 5.98
N TRP A 82 3.45 -12.11 5.00
CA TRP A 82 2.63 -11.50 3.94
C TRP A 82 1.36 -10.85 4.49
N LYS A 83 0.65 -11.51 5.41
CA LYS A 83 -0.56 -10.96 6.03
C LYS A 83 -0.26 -9.73 6.87
N ASP A 84 0.83 -9.72 7.62
CA ASP A 84 1.27 -8.58 8.42
C ASP A 84 1.62 -7.37 7.53
N GLU A 85 2.35 -7.60 6.43
CA GLU A 85 2.72 -6.53 5.49
C GLU A 85 1.49 -5.99 4.73
N ILE A 86 0.54 -6.84 4.35
CA ILE A 86 -0.74 -6.42 3.77
C ILE A 86 -1.51 -5.56 4.78
N PHE A 87 -1.63 -6.02 6.02
CA PHE A 87 -2.31 -5.27 7.08
C PHE A 87 -1.66 -3.91 7.32
N ALA A 88 -0.33 -3.88 7.43
CA ALA A 88 0.43 -2.65 7.64
C ALA A 88 0.22 -1.66 6.49
N THR A 89 0.30 -2.14 5.24
CA THR A 89 0.08 -1.31 4.05
C THR A 89 -1.34 -0.75 4.02
N VAL A 90 -2.36 -1.59 4.22
CA VAL A 90 -3.77 -1.14 4.25
C VAL A 90 -4.02 -0.13 5.37
N ALA A 91 -3.46 -0.37 6.56
CA ALA A 91 -3.58 0.56 7.69
C ALA A 91 -2.92 1.92 7.40
N HIS A 92 -1.76 1.91 6.73
CA HIS A 92 -1.08 3.12 6.30
C HIS A 92 -1.95 3.94 5.34
N GLU A 93 -2.46 3.31 4.28
CA GLU A 93 -3.29 3.98 3.28
C GLU A 93 -4.64 4.46 3.84
N PHE A 94 -5.22 3.74 4.80
CA PHE A 94 -6.38 4.26 5.53
C PHE A 94 -6.06 5.51 6.34
N THR A 95 -4.85 5.60 6.88
CA THR A 95 -4.45 6.78 7.64
C THR A 95 -4.31 7.98 6.70
N HIS A 96 -3.71 7.81 5.52
CA HIS A 96 -3.71 8.82 4.44
C HIS A 96 -5.11 9.26 4.03
N HIS A 97 -6.02 8.30 3.83
CA HIS A 97 -7.42 8.60 3.54
C HIS A 97 -8.08 9.48 4.62
N MET A 98 -7.84 9.15 5.90
CA MET A 98 -8.39 9.90 7.03
C MET A 98 -7.75 11.28 7.19
N GLU A 99 -6.46 11.44 6.87
CA GLU A 99 -5.78 12.73 6.85
C GLU A 99 -6.32 13.63 5.73
N ASP A 100 -6.46 13.11 4.50
CA ASP A 100 -7.09 13.84 3.38
C ASP A 100 -8.52 14.25 3.72
N ALA A 101 -9.30 13.35 4.34
CA ALA A 101 -10.66 13.66 4.80
C ALA A 101 -10.68 14.75 5.90
N ALA A 102 -9.63 14.86 6.71
CA ALA A 102 -9.47 15.88 7.75
C ALA A 102 -8.78 17.17 7.26
N GLY A 103 -8.27 17.19 6.02
CA GLY A 103 -7.47 18.30 5.48
C GLY A 103 -6.09 18.41 6.12
N LEU A 104 -5.50 17.30 6.53
CA LEU A 104 -4.15 17.17 7.09
C LEU A 104 -3.21 16.54 6.05
N HIS A 105 -1.90 16.77 6.20
CA HIS A 105 -0.85 16.29 5.28
C HIS A 105 0.40 15.80 6.03
N ALA A 106 0.26 15.38 7.28
CA ALA A 106 1.43 15.11 8.13
C ALA A 106 2.12 13.79 7.76
N LEU A 107 1.38 12.81 7.26
CA LEU A 107 1.94 11.54 6.77
C LEU A 107 2.53 11.66 5.37
N ASP A 108 1.91 12.43 4.47
CA ASP A 108 2.49 12.75 3.15
C ASP A 108 3.90 13.33 3.31
N ASP A 109 4.08 14.27 4.25
CA ASP A 109 5.37 14.87 4.55
C ASP A 109 6.37 13.82 5.08
N GLN A 110 5.93 12.90 5.95
CA GLN A 110 6.80 11.85 6.52
C GLN A 110 7.25 10.82 5.48
N ASP A 111 6.34 10.36 4.61
CA ASP A 111 6.67 9.44 3.52
C ASP A 111 7.68 10.08 2.58
N MET A 112 7.48 11.36 2.25
CA MET A 112 8.43 12.13 1.44
C MET A 112 9.79 12.30 2.13
N GLU A 113 9.83 12.50 3.45
CA GLU A 113 11.09 12.55 4.21
C GLU A 113 11.82 11.20 4.19
N PHE A 114 11.09 10.09 4.34
CA PHE A 114 11.64 8.74 4.25
C PHE A 114 12.25 8.46 2.88
N LEU A 115 11.52 8.74 1.80
CA LEU A 115 12.02 8.62 0.42
C LEU A 115 13.27 9.47 0.19
N ASN A 116 13.26 10.71 0.66
CA ASN A 116 14.42 11.60 0.54
C ASN A 116 15.65 11.08 1.29
N GLN A 117 15.46 10.47 2.45
CA GLN A 117 16.54 9.87 3.22
C GLN A 117 17.09 8.61 2.54
N ALA A 118 16.22 7.69 2.11
CA ALA A 118 16.62 6.49 1.37
C ALA A 118 17.40 6.84 0.10
N ARG A 119 16.99 7.88 -0.63
CA ARG A 119 17.72 8.38 -1.81
C ARG A 119 19.12 8.89 -1.47
N ARG A 120 19.30 9.54 -0.31
CA ARG A 120 20.62 10.03 0.13
C ARG A 120 21.57 8.90 0.47
N ASP A 121 21.07 7.82 1.05
CA ASP A 121 21.88 6.68 1.47
C ASP A 121 22.35 5.79 0.30
N LEU A 122 21.77 6.00 -0.89
CA LEU A 122 22.14 5.32 -2.15
C LEU A 122 23.17 6.09 -3.00
N LEU A 123 23.57 7.30 -2.61
CA LEU A 123 24.57 8.15 -3.27
C LEU A 123 25.96 8.03 -2.62
#